data_AF-A0A182KAT8-F1
#
_entry.id   AF-A0A182KAT8-F1
#
_cell.length_a   1.000
_cell.length_b   1.000
_cell.length_c   1.000
_cell.angle_alpha   90.00
_cell.angle_beta   90.00
_cell.angle_gamma   90.00
#
_symmetry.space_group_name_H-M   'P 1'
#
loop_
_entity.id
_entity.type
_entity.pdbx_description
1 polymer ?
#
loop_
_entity_poly.entity_id
_entity_poly.type
_entity_poly.pdbx_seq_one_letter_code
_entity_poly.pdbx_strand_id
1 'polypeptide(L)'
;MSSAREQSEKVMEELKEKNPYFEKYAGKIAAVQQSSPEEFLSRLDNVDKEKKKPKFGPSETQRDYSELLKPKAPLGTEASRDVSHRKLSDIMRLELVEDKSADDIKHLWLEYHKEKDVITAAIPVDQFNLMMARAKQYPVFILPIPRSEGYEFIMLQFASNTVHFTPLLNYQNVWTKESY
;
A
#
# COMPACT_ATOMS: atom_id res chain seq x y z
N MET A 1 39.20 -14.87 -8.18
CA MET A 1 38.25 -15.93 -7.77
C MET A 1 38.15 -16.13 -6.24
N SER A 2 38.58 -15.16 -5.39
CA SER A 2 38.61 -15.33 -3.91
C SER A 2 37.40 -14.75 -3.16
N SER A 3 36.72 -13.75 -3.75
CA SER A 3 35.71 -12.93 -3.05
C SER A 3 34.49 -13.70 -2.53
N ALA A 4 33.93 -14.62 -3.31
CA ALA A 4 32.70 -15.33 -2.93
C ALA A 4 32.91 -16.34 -1.79
N ARG A 5 34.08 -16.96 -1.71
CA ARG A 5 34.43 -17.91 -0.64
C ARG A 5 34.62 -17.21 0.69
N GLU A 6 35.40 -16.14 0.72
CA GLU A 6 35.62 -15.30 1.91
C GLU A 6 34.29 -14.70 2.43
N GLN A 7 33.39 -14.29 1.53
CA GLN A 7 32.06 -13.82 1.90
C GLN A 7 31.21 -14.94 2.51
N SER A 8 31.22 -16.14 1.91
CA SER A 8 30.48 -17.30 2.45
C SER A 8 30.96 -17.71 3.85
N GLU A 9 32.27 -17.61 4.13
CA GLU A 9 32.86 -17.97 5.42
C GLU A 9 32.44 -16.98 6.52
N LYS A 10 32.44 -15.68 6.23
CA LYS A 10 31.95 -14.66 7.18
C LYS A 10 30.47 -14.83 7.51
N VAL A 11 29.64 -15.09 6.49
CA VAL A 11 28.20 -15.31 6.70
C VAL A 11 27.94 -16.58 7.50
N MET A 12 28.79 -17.61 7.37
CA MET A 12 28.74 -18.82 8.18
C MET A 12 29.05 -18.57 9.66
N GLU A 13 30.07 -17.78 9.96
CA GLU A 13 30.39 -17.39 11.35
C GLU A 13 29.23 -16.63 11.98
N GLU A 14 28.64 -15.67 11.27
CA GLU A 14 27.45 -14.97 11.74
C GLU A 14 26.24 -15.89 11.94
N LEU A 15 26.06 -16.89 11.07
CA LEU A 15 24.96 -17.86 11.20
C LEU A 15 25.14 -18.74 12.45
N LYS A 16 26.38 -19.08 12.78
CA LYS A 16 26.74 -19.86 13.96
C LYS A 16 26.51 -19.07 15.24
N GLU A 17 26.79 -17.78 15.24
CA GLU A 17 26.55 -16.90 16.39
C GLU A 17 25.06 -16.62 16.63
N LYS A 18 24.29 -16.40 15.57
CA LYS A 18 22.87 -16.00 15.68
C LYS A 18 21.90 -17.16 15.91
N ASN A 19 22.27 -18.41 15.58
CA ASN A 19 21.35 -19.55 15.61
C ASN A 19 21.72 -20.63 16.64
N PRO A 20 20.95 -20.75 17.76
CA PRO A 20 21.15 -21.78 18.79
C PRO A 20 21.04 -23.24 18.31
N TYR A 21 20.46 -23.48 17.12
CA TYR A 21 20.28 -24.81 16.54
C TYR A 21 21.22 -25.09 15.36
N PHE A 22 22.23 -24.24 15.14
CA PHE A 22 23.15 -24.35 14.00
C PHE A 22 23.83 -25.72 13.94
N GLU A 23 24.25 -26.26 15.08
CA GLU A 23 24.95 -27.55 15.17
C GLU A 23 24.16 -28.71 14.54
N LYS A 24 22.83 -28.68 14.62
CA LYS A 24 21.97 -29.73 14.05
C LYS A 24 21.99 -29.77 12.51
N TYR A 25 22.32 -28.65 11.87
CA TYR A 25 22.27 -28.50 10.42
C TYR A 25 23.62 -28.12 9.79
N ALA A 26 24.65 -27.88 10.61
CA ALA A 26 26.00 -27.50 10.19
C ALA A 26 26.56 -28.43 9.11
N GLY A 27 26.36 -29.75 9.24
CA GLY A 27 26.82 -30.72 8.23
C GLY A 27 26.17 -30.54 6.86
N LYS A 28 24.88 -30.18 6.82
CA LYS A 28 24.17 -29.91 5.55
C LYS A 28 24.55 -28.56 4.96
N ILE A 29 24.78 -27.56 5.82
CA ILE A 29 25.17 -26.21 5.41
C ILE A 29 26.60 -26.22 4.84
N ALA A 30 27.54 -26.91 5.49
CA ALA A 30 28.91 -27.05 5.03
C ALA A 30 29.02 -27.83 3.70
N ALA A 31 28.18 -28.84 3.49
CA ALA A 31 28.13 -29.56 2.22
C ALA A 31 27.75 -28.65 1.04
N VAL A 32 26.77 -27.76 1.24
CA VAL A 32 26.35 -26.77 0.22
C VAL A 32 27.41 -25.69 0.00
N GLN A 33 28.09 -25.26 1.06
CA GLN A 33 29.21 -24.31 0.97
C GLN A 33 30.39 -24.89 0.16
N GLN A 34 30.73 -26.16 0.40
CA GLN A 34 31.81 -26.84 -0.32
C GLN A 34 31.46 -27.13 -1.78
N SER A 35 30.20 -27.47 -2.07
CA SER A 35 29.76 -27.75 -3.44
C SER A 35 29.58 -26.48 -4.29
N SER A 36 29.07 -25.39 -3.70
CA SER A 36 28.85 -24.13 -4.42
C SER A 36 28.71 -22.92 -3.45
N PRO A 37 29.77 -22.12 -3.28
CA PRO A 37 29.73 -20.91 -2.45
C PRO A 37 28.74 -19.84 -2.95
N GLU A 38 28.55 -19.72 -4.26
CA GLU A 38 27.63 -18.74 -4.86
C GLU A 38 26.16 -19.14 -4.68
N GLU A 39 25.87 -20.44 -4.74
CA GLU A 39 24.52 -20.94 -4.48
C GLU A 39 24.13 -20.78 -3.01
N PHE A 40 25.10 -20.91 -2.10
CA PHE A 40 24.88 -20.65 -0.68
C PHE A 40 24.49 -19.19 -0.41
N LEU A 41 25.25 -18.24 -0.96
CA LEU A 41 24.97 -16.80 -0.81
C LEU A 41 23.62 -16.41 -1.41
N SER A 42 23.29 -16.91 -2.60
CA SER A 42 22.01 -16.61 -3.26
C SER A 42 20.80 -17.16 -2.49
N ARG A 43 20.91 -18.34 -1.88
CA ARG A 43 19.84 -18.90 -1.02
C ARG A 43 19.65 -18.08 0.25
N LEU A 44 20.73 -17.59 0.86
CA LEU A 44 20.67 -16.68 2.01
C LEU A 44 20.00 -15.35 1.67
N ASP A 45 20.39 -14.74 0.55
CA ASP A 45 19.78 -13.50 0.07
C ASP A 45 18.28 -13.66 -0.19
N ASN A 46 17.86 -14.82 -0.71
CA ASN A 46 16.44 -15.10 -0.93
C ASN A 46 15.65 -15.21 0.37
N VAL A 47 16.20 -15.87 1.40
CA VAL A 47 15.54 -15.97 2.72
C VAL A 47 15.41 -14.60 3.38
N ASP A 48 16.43 -13.75 3.29
CA ASP A 48 16.37 -12.38 3.83
C ASP A 48 15.41 -11.49 3.05
N LYS A 49 15.33 -11.66 1.72
CA LYS A 49 14.32 -11.00 0.89
C LYS A 49 12.90 -11.45 1.25
N GLU A 50 12.69 -12.74 1.54
CA GLU A 50 11.39 -13.25 1.97
C GLU A 50 10.97 -12.74 3.36
N LYS A 51 11.92 -12.63 4.30
CA LYS A 51 11.65 -12.02 5.62
C LYS A 51 11.33 -10.53 5.54
N LYS A 52 11.92 -9.81 4.58
CA LYS A 52 11.72 -8.37 4.37
C LYS A 52 10.48 -8.04 3.53
N LYS A 53 9.84 -9.01 2.88
CA LYS A 53 8.59 -8.76 2.15
C LYS A 53 7.46 -8.44 3.15
N PRO A 54 6.74 -7.32 2.97
CA PRO A 54 5.56 -7.04 3.78
C PRO A 54 4.50 -8.12 3.56
N LYS A 55 3.80 -8.51 4.63
CA LYS A 55 2.72 -9.52 4.57
C LYS A 55 1.47 -9.04 3.81
N PHE A 56 1.44 -7.78 3.39
CA PHE A 56 0.31 -7.18 2.67
C PHE A 56 0.78 -6.08 1.71
N GLY A 57 0.25 -6.09 0.49
CA GLY A 57 0.48 -5.07 -0.55
C GLY A 57 1.75 -5.29 -1.40
N PRO A 58 1.82 -4.68 -2.60
CA PRO A 58 3.02 -4.68 -3.42
C PRO A 58 4.19 -4.01 -2.66
N SER A 59 5.41 -4.47 -2.90
CA SER A 59 6.63 -3.83 -2.39
C SER A 59 6.88 -2.52 -3.13
N GLU A 60 6.03 -1.52 -2.93
CA GLU A 60 6.33 -0.16 -3.37
C GLU A 60 7.53 0.37 -2.57
N THR A 61 8.44 1.04 -3.28
CA THR A 61 9.50 1.87 -2.70
C THR A 61 8.93 2.67 -1.53
N GLN A 62 9.51 2.48 -0.34
CA GLN A 62 9.07 3.14 0.88
C GLN A 62 8.98 4.64 0.62
N ARG A 63 7.77 5.21 0.72
CA ARG A 63 7.60 6.66 0.69
C ARG A 63 8.15 7.20 2.00
N ASP A 64 9.18 8.02 1.92
CA ASP A 64 9.75 8.67 3.09
C ASP A 64 8.73 9.63 3.69
N TYR A 65 8.68 9.69 5.02
CA TYR A 65 7.80 10.58 5.79
C TYR A 65 7.97 12.07 5.38
N SER A 66 9.13 12.41 4.82
CA SER A 66 9.50 13.74 4.32
C SER A 66 8.80 14.14 3.00
N GLU A 67 8.31 13.18 2.21
CA GLU A 67 7.58 13.47 0.96
C GLU A 67 6.22 14.13 1.23
N LEU A 68 5.61 13.84 2.38
CA LEU A 68 4.33 14.44 2.80
C LEU A 68 4.45 15.92 3.16
N LEU A 69 5.64 16.38 3.58
CA LEU A 69 5.93 17.80 3.84
C LEU A 69 6.01 18.62 2.55
N LYS A 70 6.16 17.97 1.39
CA LYS A 70 6.11 18.59 0.07
C LYS A 70 4.70 18.35 -0.48
N PRO A 71 3.72 19.23 -0.22
CA PRO A 71 2.41 19.09 -0.83
C PRO A 71 2.60 19.00 -2.34
N LYS A 72 2.03 17.94 -2.94
CA LYS A 72 2.00 17.79 -4.40
C LYS A 72 1.43 19.09 -4.96
N ALA A 73 2.11 19.67 -5.97
CA ALA A 73 1.62 20.88 -6.62
C ALA A 73 0.13 20.70 -6.94
N PRO A 74 -0.72 21.71 -6.69
CA PRO A 74 -2.15 21.58 -6.94
C PRO A 74 -2.31 21.05 -8.36
N LEU A 75 -2.92 19.87 -8.49
CA LEU A 75 -3.25 19.34 -9.80
C LEU A 75 -4.04 20.45 -10.50
N GLY A 76 -3.59 20.84 -11.70
CA GLY A 76 -4.19 21.93 -12.46
C GLY A 76 -5.71 21.83 -12.48
N THR A 77 -6.35 22.99 -12.68
CA THR A 77 -7.79 23.35 -12.73
C THR A 77 -8.84 22.28 -13.09
N GLU A 78 -8.44 21.15 -13.66
CA GLU A 78 -9.22 19.93 -13.85
C GLU A 78 -9.57 19.21 -12.52
N ALA A 79 -8.65 19.14 -11.55
CA ALA A 79 -8.84 18.41 -10.28
C ALA A 79 -9.54 19.24 -9.18
N SER A 80 -9.61 20.56 -9.36
CA SER A 80 -10.41 21.48 -8.56
C SER A 80 -11.81 21.70 -9.13
N ARG A 81 -12.20 21.02 -10.21
CA ARG A 81 -13.62 20.91 -10.57
C ARG A 81 -14.26 20.19 -9.40
N ASP A 82 -15.10 20.91 -8.67
CA ASP A 82 -15.93 20.44 -7.58
C ASP A 82 -16.40 18.98 -7.80
N VAL A 83 -15.60 18.03 -7.32
CA VAL A 83 -15.86 16.58 -7.50
C VAL A 83 -17.03 16.16 -6.63
N SER A 84 -17.48 17.04 -5.72
CA SER A 84 -18.58 16.79 -4.79
C SER A 84 -19.93 16.56 -5.49
N HIS A 85 -20.03 16.78 -6.80
CA HIS A 85 -21.30 16.76 -7.53
C HIS A 85 -21.35 15.89 -8.80
N ARG A 86 -20.28 15.17 -9.18
CA ARG A 86 -20.37 14.26 -10.34
C ARG A 86 -21.29 13.09 -10.01
N LYS A 87 -22.33 12.91 -10.81
CA LYS A 87 -23.31 11.82 -10.65
C LYS A 87 -22.88 10.63 -11.50
N LEU A 88 -23.42 9.45 -11.17
CA LEU A 88 -23.20 8.24 -11.97
C LEU A 88 -23.61 8.43 -13.43
N SER A 89 -24.67 9.22 -13.68
CA SER A 89 -25.15 9.58 -15.03
C SER A 89 -24.11 10.33 -15.88
N ASP A 90 -23.16 11.03 -15.26
CA ASP A 90 -22.12 11.78 -15.96
C ASP A 90 -21.01 10.85 -16.47
N ILE A 91 -20.93 9.64 -15.91
CA ILE A 91 -19.91 8.63 -16.19
C ILE A 91 -20.50 7.49 -17.04
N MET A 92 -21.70 7.04 -16.71
CA MET A 92 -22.35 5.89 -17.31
C MET A 92 -23.76 6.26 -17.78
N ARG A 93 -24.10 5.89 -19.02
CA ARG A 93 -25.44 6.09 -19.59
C ARG A 93 -26.41 5.10 -18.96
N LEU A 94 -27.22 5.58 -18.01
CA LEU A 94 -28.12 4.74 -17.21
C LEU A 94 -29.16 3.99 -18.07
N GLU A 95 -29.64 4.61 -19.14
CA GLU A 95 -30.61 4.02 -20.09
C GLU A 95 -30.08 2.74 -20.77
N LEU A 96 -28.76 2.63 -20.97
CA LEU A 96 -28.16 1.47 -21.65
C LEU A 96 -27.86 0.30 -20.71
N VAL A 97 -27.99 0.51 -19.40
CA VAL A 97 -27.64 -0.48 -18.37
C VAL A 97 -28.84 -0.92 -17.53
N GLU A 98 -30.01 -0.32 -17.74
CA GLU A 98 -31.24 -0.64 -17.00
C GLU A 98 -31.64 -2.12 -17.11
N ASP A 99 -31.50 -2.70 -18.30
CA ASP A 99 -31.83 -4.11 -18.58
C ASP A 99 -30.67 -5.08 -18.28
N LYS A 100 -29.53 -4.61 -17.76
CA LYS A 100 -28.35 -5.45 -17.54
C LYS A 100 -28.33 -6.04 -16.13
N SER A 101 -27.68 -7.20 -16.00
CA SER A 101 -27.46 -7.80 -14.69
C SER A 101 -26.47 -6.97 -13.86
N ALA A 102 -26.52 -7.12 -12.53
CA ALA A 102 -25.59 -6.45 -11.63
C ALA A 102 -24.11 -6.80 -11.93
N ASP A 103 -23.84 -8.04 -12.33
CA ASP A 103 -22.50 -8.50 -12.69
C ASP A 103 -22.00 -7.86 -13.99
N ASP A 104 -22.88 -7.69 -14.98
CA ASP A 104 -22.54 -7.00 -16.24
C ASP A 104 -22.25 -5.52 -15.99
N ILE A 105 -23.05 -4.85 -15.15
CA ILE A 105 -22.84 -3.45 -14.76
C ILE A 105 -21.51 -3.29 -14.03
N LYS A 106 -21.21 -4.21 -13.09
CA LYS A 106 -19.93 -4.25 -12.40
C LYS A 106 -18.77 -4.42 -13.38
N HIS A 107 -18.88 -5.35 -14.33
CA HIS A 107 -17.84 -5.56 -15.33
C HIS A 107 -17.59 -4.30 -16.17
N LEU A 108 -18.65 -3.66 -16.66
CA LEU A 108 -18.56 -2.40 -17.43
C LEU A 108 -17.89 -1.28 -16.62
N TRP A 109 -18.25 -1.15 -15.34
CA TRP A 109 -17.68 -0.13 -14.46
C TRP A 109 -16.19 -0.33 -14.20
N LEU A 110 -15.77 -1.58 -14.00
CA LEU A 110 -14.36 -1.92 -13.77
C LEU A 110 -13.54 -1.73 -15.05
N GLU A 111 -14.05 -2.16 -16.21
CA GLU A 111 -13.33 -2.03 -17.48
C GLU A 111 -13.13 -0.55 -17.86
N TYR A 112 -14.13 0.31 -17.63
CA TYR A 112 -14.02 1.75 -17.88
C TYR A 112 -12.94 2.47 -17.03
N HIS A 113 -12.65 1.96 -15.83
CA HIS A 113 -11.66 2.55 -14.92
C HIS A 113 -10.30 1.84 -14.92
N LYS A 114 -10.16 0.75 -15.67
CA LYS A 114 -8.98 -0.12 -15.68
C LYS A 114 -7.68 0.57 -16.06
N GLU A 115 -7.74 1.52 -17.00
CA GLU A 115 -6.57 2.26 -17.49
C GLU A 115 -6.37 3.60 -16.75
N LYS A 116 -7.24 3.92 -15.80
CA LYS A 116 -7.21 5.19 -15.07
C LYS A 116 -6.48 5.02 -13.75
N ASP A 117 -5.78 6.06 -13.33
CA ASP A 117 -5.15 6.13 -12.01
C ASP A 117 -6.20 6.42 -10.92
N VAL A 118 -7.09 5.46 -10.68
CA VAL A 118 -8.18 5.54 -9.69
C VAL A 118 -8.40 4.21 -8.98
N ILE A 119 -8.91 4.27 -7.76
CA ILE A 119 -9.41 3.10 -7.05
C ILE A 119 -10.89 2.90 -7.42
N THR A 120 -11.24 1.73 -7.92
CA THR A 120 -12.60 1.39 -8.34
C THR A 120 -13.06 0.08 -7.69
N ALA A 121 -14.33 0.03 -7.28
CA ALA A 121 -14.96 -1.17 -6.74
C ALA A 121 -16.49 -1.10 -6.92
N ALA A 122 -17.14 -2.26 -6.92
CA ALA A 122 -18.58 -2.39 -6.78
C ALA A 122 -18.90 -2.96 -5.40
N ILE A 123 -19.69 -2.23 -4.61
CA ILE A 123 -19.99 -2.56 -3.21
C ILE A 123 -21.43 -3.09 -3.12
N PRO A 124 -21.65 -4.26 -2.50
CA PRO A 124 -23.00 -4.76 -2.21
C PRO A 124 -23.83 -3.80 -1.37
N VAL A 125 -25.14 -3.78 -1.59
CA VAL A 125 -26.07 -2.80 -0.98
C VAL A 125 -26.09 -2.91 0.55
N ASP A 126 -26.04 -4.13 1.09
CA ASP A 126 -25.99 -4.41 2.53
C ASP A 126 -24.73 -3.82 3.17
N GLN A 127 -23.56 -4.00 2.54
CA GLN A 127 -22.29 -3.46 3.01
C GLN A 127 -22.27 -1.94 2.94
N PHE A 128 -22.78 -1.37 1.84
CA PHE A 128 -22.88 0.07 1.66
C PHE A 128 -23.77 0.72 2.73
N ASN A 129 -24.95 0.14 2.98
CA ASN A 129 -25.88 0.64 3.99
C ASN A 129 -25.28 0.58 5.41
N LEU A 130 -24.60 -0.51 5.74
CA LEU A 130 -23.90 -0.64 7.02
C LEU A 130 -22.79 0.42 7.18
N MET A 131 -22.01 0.63 6.12
CA MET A 131 -20.95 1.63 6.09
C MET A 131 -21.51 3.05 6.29
N MET A 132 -22.58 3.41 5.57
CA MET A 132 -23.20 4.74 5.66
C MET A 132 -23.89 4.98 7.02
N ALA A 133 -24.52 3.95 7.60
CA ALA A 133 -25.11 4.05 8.93
C ALA A 133 -24.03 4.36 10.00
N ARG A 134 -22.86 3.71 9.90
CA ARG A 134 -21.71 3.97 10.78
C ARG A 134 -21.10 5.34 10.52
N ALA A 135 -20.92 5.71 9.25
CA ALA A 135 -20.40 7.02 8.85
C ALA A 135 -21.25 8.18 9.39
N LYS A 136 -22.58 8.01 9.45
CA LYS A 136 -23.49 9.01 10.02
C LYS A 136 -23.31 9.19 11.53
N GLN A 137 -23.03 8.10 12.24
CA GLN A 137 -22.79 8.14 13.70
C GLN A 137 -21.38 8.61 14.04
N TYR A 138 -20.40 8.21 13.24
CA TYR A 138 -18.97 8.44 13.43
C TYR A 138 -18.37 9.04 12.15
N PRO A 139 -18.57 10.35 11.90
CA PRO A 139 -18.20 10.98 10.63
C PRO A 139 -16.69 11.19 10.45
N VAL A 140 -15.91 11.11 11.53
CA VAL A 140 -14.46 11.28 11.50
C VAL A 140 -13.78 10.06 12.10
N PHE A 141 -12.76 9.54 11.41
CA PHE A 141 -11.97 8.40 11.84
C PHE A 141 -10.48 8.66 11.60
N ILE A 142 -9.61 8.08 12.43
CA ILE A 142 -8.16 8.15 12.25
C ILE A 142 -7.64 6.75 11.93
N LEU A 143 -6.96 6.62 10.78
CA LEU A 143 -6.34 5.39 10.33
C LEU A 143 -4.82 5.43 10.56
N PRO A 144 -4.26 4.59 11.45
CA PRO A 144 -2.83 4.41 11.57
C PRO A 144 -2.31 3.46 10.48
N ILE A 145 -1.46 3.96 9.59
CA ILE A 145 -0.80 3.20 8.54
C ILE A 145 0.64 2.93 8.96
N PRO A 146 1.05 1.66 9.18
CA PRO A 146 2.43 1.32 9.50
C PRO A 146 3.40 1.73 8.37
N ARG A 147 4.50 2.38 8.75
CA ARG A 147 5.64 2.77 7.88
C ARG A 147 6.95 2.22 8.48
N SER A 148 8.07 2.43 7.79
CA SER A 148 9.41 2.04 8.29
C SER A 148 9.80 2.72 9.60
N GLU A 149 9.47 4.01 9.73
CA GLU A 149 9.90 4.85 10.85
C GLU A 149 8.79 5.09 11.89
N GLY A 150 7.67 4.36 11.82
CA GLY A 150 6.56 4.52 12.75
C GLY A 150 5.19 4.37 12.09
N TYR A 151 4.24 5.22 12.46
CA TYR A 151 2.88 5.21 11.94
C TYR A 151 2.55 6.55 11.28
N GLU A 152 2.06 6.50 10.05
CA GLU A 152 1.40 7.63 9.40
C GLU A 152 -0.07 7.62 9.77
N PHE A 153 -0.60 8.75 10.23
CA PHE A 153 -2.02 8.88 10.57
C PHE A 153 -2.76 9.61 9.45
N ILE A 154 -3.77 8.95 8.89
CA ILE A 154 -4.69 9.56 7.93
C ILE A 154 -6.03 9.81 8.61
N MET A 155 -6.48 11.06 8.58
CA MET A 155 -7.83 11.43 8.95
C MET A 155 -8.79 11.12 7.80
N LEU A 156 -9.84 10.38 8.09
CA LEU A 156 -10.96 10.13 7.20
C LEU A 156 -12.14 10.99 7.65
N GLN A 157 -12.73 11.73 6.72
CA GLN A 157 -13.95 12.51 6.96
C GLN A 157 -15.03 12.10 5.96
N PHE A 158 -16.14 11.57 6.45
CA PHE A 158 -17.31 11.25 5.65
C PHE A 158 -18.16 12.50 5.44
N ALA A 159 -18.42 12.83 4.18
CA ALA A 159 -19.25 13.94 3.77
C ALA A 159 -20.26 13.45 2.72
N SER A 160 -21.48 13.11 3.16
CA SER A 160 -22.50 12.53 2.28
C SER A 160 -21.96 11.26 1.58
N ASN A 161 -21.84 11.26 0.25
CA ASN A 161 -21.33 10.15 -0.55
C ASN A 161 -19.82 10.20 -0.81
N THR A 162 -19.08 11.14 -0.21
CA THR A 162 -17.62 11.25 -0.36
C THR A 162 -16.90 10.97 0.96
N VAL A 163 -15.67 10.48 0.85
CA VAL A 163 -14.77 10.29 1.99
C VAL A 163 -13.45 11.01 1.67
N HIS A 164 -13.08 11.95 2.51
CA HIS A 164 -11.84 12.71 2.37
C HIS A 164 -10.75 12.08 3.22
N PHE A 165 -9.62 11.78 2.59
CA PHE A 165 -8.42 11.24 3.23
C PHE A 165 -7.40 12.37 3.34
N THR A 166 -6.97 12.68 4.56
CA THR A 166 -6.02 13.77 4.82
C THR A 166 -4.93 13.28 5.78
N PRO A 167 -3.66 13.23 5.36
CA PRO A 167 -2.56 12.99 6.28
C PRO A 167 -2.56 14.05 7.39
N LEU A 168 -2.54 13.66 8.66
CA LEU A 168 -2.59 14.61 9.78
C LEU A 168 -1.40 15.57 9.80
N LEU A 169 -0.25 15.14 9.26
CA LEU A 169 0.93 15.99 9.12
C LEU A 169 0.65 17.27 8.31
N ASN A 170 -0.29 17.21 7.36
CA ASN A 170 -0.63 18.34 6.50
C ASN A 170 -1.54 19.36 7.21
N TYR A 171 -2.13 19.02 8.35
CA TYR A 171 -3.07 19.87 9.06
C TYR A 171 -2.42 21.15 9.61
N GLN A 172 -1.12 21.11 9.94
CA GLN A 172 -0.39 22.26 10.50
C GLN A 172 0.10 23.26 9.43
N ASN A 173 0.19 22.84 8.17
CA ASN A 173 0.80 23.65 7.10
C ASN A 173 -0.22 24.54 6.35
N VAL A 174 -1.52 24.36 6.59
CA VAL A 174 -2.59 25.16 5.96
C VAL A 174 -2.85 26.45 6.76
N TRP A 175 -2.90 26.37 8.10
CA TRP A 175 -3.19 27.53 8.96
C TRP A 175 -2.12 28.64 8.92
N THR A 176 -0.88 28.31 8.59
CA THR A 176 0.23 29.28 8.58
C THR A 176 0.33 30.11 7.30
N LYS A 177 -0.41 29.75 6.23
CA LYS A 177 -0.35 30.48 4.94
C LYS A 177 -1.42 31.55 4.77
N GLU A 178 -2.39 31.64 5.68
CA GLU A 178 -3.51 32.59 5.59
C GLU A 178 -3.40 33.75 6.60
N SER A 179 -2.24 33.93 7.23
CA SER A 179 -2.00 34.93 8.28
C SER A 179 -0.93 36.00 7.95
N TYR A 180 -0.57 36.21 6.68
CA TYR A 180 0.30 37.31 6.26
C TYR A 180 -0.09 37.88 4.90
#